data_AF-A0A4R5NUU0-F1
#
_entry.id   AF-A0A4R5NUU0-F1
#
_cell.length_a   1.000
_cell.length_b   1.000
_cell.length_c   1.000
_cell.angle_alpha   90.00
_cell.angle_beta   90.00
_cell.angle_gamma   90.00
#
_symmetry.space_group_name_H-M   'P 1'
#
loop_
_entity.id
_entity.type
_entity.pdbx_description
1 polymer ?
#
loop_
_entity_poly.entity_id
_entity_poly.type
_entity_poly.pdbx_seq_one_letter_code
_entity_poly.pdbx_strand_id
1 'polypeptide(L)'
;MQNTKQHKLSAAQICGWIVWWVITIVVLALAIFMLTRTTDAAGVHNSWNYHMIAIFLLLVYGIQQIIAFFGIKRLHYNERYVWPIVLIVLGVLGSFLYVIPGIWGLIVNNPQKNQPTKIE
;
A
#
# COMPACT_ATOMS: atom_id res chain seq x y z
N MET A 1 31.78 -8.15 -20.04
CA MET A 1 31.25 -6.93 -19.39
C MET A 1 29.73 -6.92 -19.53
N GLN A 2 29.01 -7.54 -18.57
CA GLN A 2 27.55 -7.47 -18.53
C GLN A 2 27.18 -6.12 -17.90
N ASN A 3 26.64 -5.23 -18.73
CA ASN A 3 26.14 -3.94 -18.30
C ASN A 3 24.88 -4.19 -17.46
N THR A 4 25.06 -4.39 -16.14
CA THR A 4 23.98 -4.49 -15.16
C THR A 4 23.29 -3.13 -15.14
N LYS A 5 22.30 -2.96 -16.02
CA LYS A 5 21.39 -1.81 -15.98
C LYS A 5 20.78 -1.81 -14.60
N GLN A 6 21.27 -0.91 -13.75
CA GLN A 6 20.73 -0.73 -12.41
C GLN A 6 19.23 -0.55 -12.57
N HIS A 7 18.48 -1.48 -11.96
CA HIS A 7 17.03 -1.49 -11.98
C HIS A 7 16.56 -0.31 -11.14
N LYS A 8 16.70 0.92 -11.67
CA LYS A 8 16.29 2.14 -10.98
C LYS A 8 14.80 1.97 -10.70
N LEU A 9 14.46 1.96 -9.42
CA LEU A 9 13.07 1.96 -8.97
C LEU A 9 12.37 3.12 -9.67
N SER A 10 11.29 2.80 -10.39
CA SER A 10 10.45 3.82 -11.01
C SER A 10 9.91 4.74 -9.91
N ALA A 11 9.76 6.03 -10.19
CA ALA A 11 9.23 7.00 -9.23
C ALA A 11 7.91 6.54 -8.57
N ALA A 12 7.10 5.77 -9.30
CA ALA A 12 5.88 5.14 -8.80
C ALA A 12 6.14 4.12 -7.68
N GLN A 13 7.21 3.32 -7.79
CA GLN A 13 7.60 2.36 -6.76
C GLN A 13 8.17 3.08 -5.54
N ILE A 14 8.96 4.14 -5.73
CA ILE A 14 9.47 4.95 -4.62
C ILE A 14 8.31 5.58 -3.85
N CYS A 15 7.34 6.16 -4.55
CA CYS A 15 6.11 6.68 -3.95
C CYS A 15 5.35 5.58 -3.20
N GLY A 16 5.19 4.40 -3.79
CA GLY A 16 4.58 3.24 -3.15
C GLY A 16 5.27 2.85 -1.85
N TRP A 17 6.61 2.80 -1.83
CA TRP A 17 7.38 2.49 -0.62
C TRP A 17 7.23 3.55 0.48
N ILE A 18 7.22 4.84 0.11
CA ILE A 18 7.00 5.93 1.06
C ILE A 18 5.61 5.78 1.70
N VAL A 19 4.58 5.61 0.87
CA VAL A 19 3.21 5.40 1.33
C VAL A 19 3.12 4.18 2.24
N TRP A 20 3.73 3.07 1.85
CA TRP A 20 3.73 1.83 2.64
C TRP A 20 4.32 2.03 4.05
N TRP A 21 5.47 2.70 4.15
CA TRP A 21 6.09 3.01 5.45
C TRP A 21 5.26 3.98 6.29
N VAL A 22 4.70 5.03 5.69
CA VAL A 22 3.86 6.01 6.40
C VAL A 22 2.65 5.31 7.03
N ILE A 23 1.90 4.53 6.25
CA ILE A 23 0.71 3.83 6.76
C ILE A 23 1.12 2.80 7.83
N THR A 24 2.24 2.09 7.64
CA THR A 24 2.77 1.13 8.62
C THR A 24 3.07 1.81 9.96
N ILE A 25 3.77 2.93 9.96
CA ILE A 25 4.11 3.68 11.18
C ILE A 25 2.85 4.19 11.89
N VAL A 26 1.90 4.77 11.13
CA VAL A 26 0.64 5.27 11.68
C VAL A 26 -0.16 4.16 12.35
N VAL A 27 -0.31 3.01 11.70
CA VAL A 27 -1.09 1.90 12.28
C VAL A 27 -0.36 1.25 13.46
N LEU A 28 0.98 1.15 13.42
CA LEU A 28 1.74 0.68 14.57
C LEU A 28 1.56 1.60 15.78
N ALA A 29 1.62 2.92 15.57
CA ALA A 29 1.39 3.91 16.62
C ALA A 29 -0.03 3.81 17.20
N LEU A 30 -1.05 3.68 16.34
CA LEU A 30 -2.44 3.48 16.77
C LEU A 30 -2.64 2.17 17.53
N ALA A 31 -2.02 1.07 17.07
CA ALA A 31 -2.10 -0.22 17.75
C ALA A 31 -1.47 -0.16 19.14
N ILE A 32 -0.29 0.45 19.27
CA ILE A 32 0.36 0.64 20.58
C ILE A 32 -0.53 1.50 21.48
N PHE A 33 -1.06 2.62 20.96
CA PHE A 33 -1.95 3.50 21.72
C PHE A 33 -3.22 2.78 22.21
N MET A 34 -3.81 1.91 21.37
CA MET A 34 -4.98 1.11 21.73
C MET A 34 -4.65 0.05 22.79
N LEU A 35 -3.46 -0.55 22.74
CA LEU A 35 -3.04 -1.59 23.70
C LEU A 35 -2.59 -1.01 25.05
N THR A 36 -2.11 0.24 25.09
CA THR A 36 -1.70 0.89 26.35
C THR A 36 -2.85 1.60 27.06
N ARG A 37 -4.00 1.77 26.41
CA ARG A 37 -5.19 2.37 27.03
C ARG A 37 -5.98 1.34 27.82
N THR A 38 -6.15 1.60 29.12
CA THR A 38 -6.90 0.74 30.05
C THR A 38 -8.40 1.08 30.10
N THR A 39 -8.78 2.25 29.58
CA THR A 39 -10.17 2.73 29.50
C THR A 39 -10.47 3.24 28.09
N ASP A 40 -11.67 2.94 27.61
CA ASP A 40 -12.17 3.50 26.35
C ASP A 40 -12.57 4.98 26.51
N ALA A 41 -12.96 5.64 25.41
CA ALA A 41 -13.30 7.07 25.43
C ALA A 41 -14.50 7.41 26.34
N ALA A 42 -15.29 6.41 26.75
CA ALA A 42 -16.41 6.54 27.66
C ALA A 42 -16.05 6.21 29.13
N GLY A 43 -14.79 5.85 29.42
CA GLY A 43 -14.33 5.53 30.77
C GLY A 43 -14.70 4.11 31.24
N VAL A 44 -15.17 3.25 30.35
CA VAL A 44 -15.48 1.85 30.62
C VAL A 44 -14.18 1.04 30.59
N HIS A 45 -14.04 0.13 31.54
CA HIS A 45 -12.88 -0.75 31.61
C HIS A 45 -12.82 -1.63 30.37
N ASN A 46 -11.67 -1.64 29.71
CA ASN A 46 -11.50 -2.27 28.41
C ASN A 46 -11.78 -3.78 28.51
N SER A 47 -12.95 -4.23 28.03
CA SER A 47 -13.34 -5.64 28.14
C SER A 47 -12.52 -6.51 27.18
N TRP A 48 -12.40 -7.82 27.48
CA TRP A 48 -11.67 -8.79 26.66
C TRP A 48 -12.11 -8.77 25.18
N ASN A 49 -13.39 -8.45 24.93
CA ASN A 49 -13.97 -8.33 23.58
C ASN A 49 -13.29 -7.25 22.72
N TYR A 50 -12.91 -6.11 23.31
CA TYR A 50 -12.21 -5.05 22.57
C TYR A 50 -10.81 -5.47 22.12
N HIS A 51 -10.10 -6.22 22.96
CA HIS A 51 -8.79 -6.77 22.61
C HIS A 51 -8.90 -7.77 21.46
N MET A 52 -9.93 -8.63 21.46
CA MET A 52 -10.17 -9.57 20.36
C MET A 52 -10.47 -8.86 19.04
N ILE A 53 -11.29 -7.81 19.06
CA ILE A 53 -11.58 -6.99 17.87
C ILE A 53 -10.31 -6.29 17.38
N ALA A 54 -9.50 -5.72 18.28
CA ALA A 54 -8.25 -5.06 17.92
C ALA A 54 -7.25 -6.04 17.29
N ILE A 55 -7.10 -7.25 17.83
CA ILE A 55 -6.25 -8.29 17.27
C ILE A 55 -6.74 -8.73 15.89
N PHE A 56 -8.05 -8.92 15.72
CA PHE A 56 -8.64 -9.26 14.41
C PHE A 56 -8.37 -8.18 13.36
N LEU A 57 -8.56 -6.91 13.70
CA LEU A 57 -8.28 -5.78 12.80
C LEU A 57 -6.79 -5.69 12.45
N LEU A 58 -5.90 -5.94 13.41
CA LEU A 58 -4.45 -6.01 13.19
C LEU A 58 -4.07 -7.13 12.21
N LEU A 59 -4.70 -8.31 12.31
CA LEU A 59 -4.48 -9.42 11.38
C LEU A 59 -4.94 -9.08 9.97
N VAL A 60 -6.17 -8.56 9.83
CA VAL A 60 -6.71 -8.14 8.52
C VAL A 60 -5.81 -7.08 7.88
N TYR A 61 -5.38 -6.11 8.68
CA TYR A 61 -4.46 -5.07 8.21
C TYR A 61 -3.08 -5.62 7.84
N GLY A 62 -2.55 -6.59 8.60
CA GLY A 62 -1.30 -7.28 8.28
C GLY A 62 -1.36 -7.98 6.92
N ILE A 63 -2.49 -8.61 6.58
CA ILE A 63 -2.72 -9.19 5.25
C ILE A 63 -2.70 -8.10 4.18
N GLN A 64 -3.39 -6.97 4.39
CA GLN A 64 -3.37 -5.85 3.44
C GLN A 64 -1.93 -5.33 3.21
N GLN A 65 -1.11 -5.26 4.25
CA GLN A 65 0.29 -4.82 4.15
C GLN A 65 1.16 -5.75 3.30
N ILE A 66 0.95 -7.06 3.41
CA ILE A 66 1.63 -8.06 2.57
C ILE A 66 1.22 -7.88 1.10
N ILE A 67 -0.08 -7.75 0.82
CA ILE A 67 -0.57 -7.57 -0.56
C ILE A 67 -0.04 -6.26 -1.14
N ALA A 68 -0.03 -5.17 -0.38
CA ALA A 68 0.52 -3.88 -0.80
C ALA A 68 2.02 -3.96 -1.11
N PHE A 69 2.80 -4.66 -0.27
CA PHE A 69 4.22 -4.90 -0.50
C PHE A 69 4.47 -5.59 -1.85
N PHE A 70 3.71 -6.66 -2.14
CA PHE A 70 3.82 -7.35 -3.43
C PHE A 70 3.34 -6.48 -4.59
N GLY A 71 2.28 -5.68 -4.40
CA GLY A 71 1.79 -4.72 -5.40
C GLY A 71 2.81 -3.67 -5.79
N ILE A 72 3.51 -3.08 -4.82
CA ILE A 72 4.57 -2.10 -5.09
C ILE A 72 5.78 -2.78 -5.75
N LYS A 73 6.18 -3.96 -5.26
CA LYS A 73 7.32 -4.71 -5.80
C LYS A 73 7.09 -5.13 -7.25
N ARG A 74 5.86 -5.53 -7.60
CA ARG A 74 5.48 -6.01 -8.94
C ARG A 74 4.79 -4.98 -9.83
N LEU A 75 4.77 -3.70 -9.42
CA LEU A 75 4.08 -2.62 -10.13
C LEU A 75 4.43 -2.50 -11.64
N HIS A 76 5.63 -2.94 -12.05
CA HIS A 76 6.09 -2.89 -13.43
C HIS A 76 6.39 -4.27 -14.05
N TYR A 77 6.02 -5.38 -13.40
CA TYR A 77 6.45 -6.73 -13.78
C TYR A 77 5.38 -7.47 -14.61
N ASN A 78 5.69 -7.82 -15.87
CA ASN A 78 4.99 -8.65 -16.87
C ASN A 78 3.48 -8.42 -17.15
N GLU A 79 2.70 -7.88 -16.22
CA GLU A 79 1.28 -7.59 -16.34
C GLU A 79 1.03 -6.13 -15.92
N ARG A 80 1.19 -5.23 -16.89
CA ARG A 80 1.26 -3.76 -16.73
C ARG A 80 0.11 -3.12 -15.92
N TYR A 81 -1.02 -3.79 -15.73
CA TYR A 81 -2.22 -3.20 -15.14
C TYR A 81 -2.72 -3.90 -13.88
N VAL A 82 -2.39 -5.18 -13.66
CA VAL A 82 -2.96 -5.98 -12.57
C VAL A 82 -2.56 -5.42 -11.20
N TRP A 83 -1.26 -5.19 -10.97
CA TRP A 83 -0.77 -4.67 -9.69
C TRP A 83 -1.19 -3.23 -9.39
N PRO A 84 -1.17 -2.29 -10.34
CA PRO A 84 -1.78 -0.97 -10.16
C PRO A 84 -3.26 -1.03 -9.75
N ILE A 85 -4.07 -1.90 -10.40
CA ILE A 85 -5.49 -2.07 -10.06
C ILE A 85 -5.66 -2.66 -8.67
N VAL A 86 -4.86 -3.67 -8.31
CA VAL A 86 -4.87 -4.26 -6.96
C VAL A 86 -4.58 -3.21 -5.88
N LEU A 87 -3.64 -2.28 -6.12
CA LEU A 87 -3.35 -1.18 -5.20
C LEU A 87 -4.52 -0.19 -5.10
N ILE A 88 -5.24 0.07 -6.18
CA ILE A 88 -6.44 0.92 -6.16
C ILE A 88 -7.57 0.24 -5.37
N VAL A 89 -7.78 -1.06 -5.58
CA VAL A 89 -8.78 -1.84 -4.83
C VAL A 89 -8.44 -1.86 -3.34
N LEU A 90 -7.17 -2.09 -2.97
CA LEU A 90 -6.70 -1.95 -1.58
C LEU A 90 -6.93 -0.55 -1.01
N GLY A 91 -6.78 0.47 -1.85
CA GLY A 91 -7.13 1.85 -1.57
C GLY A 91 -8.56 2.01 -1.08
N VAL A 92 -9.52 1.44 -1.83
CA VAL A 92 -10.95 1.51 -1.53
C VAL A 92 -11.33 0.67 -0.31
N LEU A 93 -10.63 -0.45 -0.06
CA LEU A 93 -10.88 -1.37 1.07
C LEU A 93 -10.40 -0.84 2.44
N GLY A 94 -9.98 0.42 2.53
CA GLY A 94 -9.64 1.08 3.79
C GLY A 94 -8.23 1.66 3.85
N SER A 95 -7.38 1.41 2.86
CA SER A 95 -6.02 1.95 2.82
C SER A 95 -5.84 3.00 1.72
N PHE A 96 -6.66 4.07 1.78
CA PHE A 96 -6.84 5.11 0.75
C PHE A 96 -5.56 5.66 0.13
N LEU A 97 -4.48 5.72 0.90
CA LEU A 97 -3.19 6.22 0.42
C LEU A 97 -2.56 5.32 -0.66
N TYR A 98 -2.90 4.02 -0.75
CA TYR A 98 -2.42 3.14 -1.82
C TYR A 98 -3.06 3.42 -3.20
N VAL A 99 -4.11 4.23 -3.27
CA VAL A 99 -4.65 4.72 -4.55
C VAL A 99 -3.58 5.52 -5.30
N ILE A 100 -2.73 6.26 -4.58
CA ILE A 100 -1.70 7.13 -5.17
C ILE A 100 -0.68 6.33 -6.01
N PRO A 101 0.03 5.32 -5.47
CA PRO A 101 0.94 4.50 -6.27
C PRO A 101 0.20 3.65 -7.33
N GLY A 102 -1.08 3.29 -7.09
CA GLY A 102 -1.91 2.59 -8.06
C GLY A 102 -2.20 3.42 -9.31
N ILE A 103 -2.72 4.64 -9.16
CA ILE A 103 -2.99 5.56 -10.29
C ILE A 103 -1.69 5.92 -11.01
N TRP A 104 -0.62 6.20 -10.27
CA TRP A 104 0.68 6.52 -10.87
C TRP A 104 1.25 5.35 -11.68
N GLY A 105 1.11 4.12 -11.17
CA GLY A 105 1.47 2.89 -11.88
C GLY A 105 0.71 2.73 -13.20
N LEU A 106 -0.59 3.03 -13.23
CA LEU A 106 -1.40 3.02 -14.46
C LEU A 106 -0.91 4.06 -15.49
N ILE A 107 -0.60 5.27 -15.05
CA ILE A 107 -0.12 6.36 -15.94
C ILE A 107 1.21 5.98 -16.58
N VAL A 108 2.15 5.43 -15.81
CA VAL A 108 3.48 5.03 -16.30
C VAL A 108 3.40 3.82 -17.23
N ASN A 109 2.47 2.90 -16.96
CA ASN A 109 2.30 1.69 -17.75
C ASN A 109 1.40 1.87 -18.98
N ASN A 110 0.82 3.07 -19.20
CA ASN A 110 -0.05 3.34 -20.34
C ASN A 110 0.73 3.35 -21.69
N PRO A 111 0.45 2.42 -22.62
CA PRO A 111 1.15 2.32 -23.90
C PRO A 111 0.88 3.50 -24.83
N GLN A 112 -0.24 4.23 -24.68
CA GLN A 112 -0.54 5.41 -25.51
C GLN A 112 0.47 6.56 -25.31
N LYS A 113 1.09 6.68 -24.13
CA LYS A 113 2.11 7.71 -23.86
C LYS A 113 3.49 7.34 -24.44
N ASN A 114 3.71 6.06 -24.74
CA ASN A 114 4.98 5.54 -25.26
C ASN A 114 4.95 5.29 -26.76
N GLN A 115 3.86 5.65 -27.45
CA GLN A 115 3.86 5.66 -28.91
C GLN A 115 4.62 6.91 -29.39
N PRO A 116 5.74 6.76 -30.10
CA PRO A 116 6.33 7.91 -30.79
C PRO A 116 5.25 8.43 -31.73
N THR A 117 4.90 9.71 -31.59
CA THR A 117 4.06 10.43 -32.55
C THR A 117 4.55 10.07 -33.94
N LYS A 118 3.75 9.31 -34.70
CA LYS A 118 3.95 9.19 -36.14
C LYS A 118 3.74 10.60 -36.68
N ILE A 119 4.84 11.24 -37.02
CA ILE A 119 4.84 12.44 -37.84
C ILE A 119 4.54 11.91 -39.25
N GLU A 120 3.30 12.09 -39.71
CA GLU A 120 2.93 11.99 -41.13
C GLU A 120 3.20 13.32 -41.83
#